data_AF-A0A4E0PVN9-F1
#
_entry.id   AF-A0A4E0PVN9-F1
#
_cell.length_a   1.000
_cell.length_b   1.000
_cell.length_c   1.000
_cell.angle_alpha   90.00
_cell.angle_beta   90.00
_cell.angle_gamma   90.00
#
_symmetry.space_group_name_H-M   'P 1'
#
loop_
_entity.id
_entity.type
_entity.pdbx_description
1 polymer ?
#
loop_
_entity_poly.entity_id
_entity_poly.type
_entity_poly.pdbx_seq_one_letter_code
_entity_poly.pdbx_strand_id
1 'polypeptide(L)'
;MLSAPALAVNGNTTNETNETNNNLYEELNQSVVRYNDGISDVPQLVITVAGNEVILIDIDMEDGSNLMIEAVTNNGMITSFDEVSSAGEVEPTMVIETDEETARTIIDSDTPLRTSMNAIDQGDADVDVSGFIKNAALRALRVLY
;
A
#
# COMPACT_ATOMS: atom_id res chain seq x y z
N MET A 1 -40.12 -60.54 -6.99
CA MET A 1 -39.26 -60.32 -5.80
C MET A 1 -38.43 -59.07 -6.10
N LEU A 2 -39.00 -57.88 -5.95
CA LEU A 2 -38.78 -56.99 -4.79
C LEU A 2 -37.30 -56.84 -4.42
N SER A 3 -36.68 -55.75 -4.91
CA SER A 3 -35.83 -54.92 -4.08
C SER A 3 -35.77 -53.49 -4.64
N ALA A 4 -36.19 -52.55 -3.82
CA ALA A 4 -35.84 -51.13 -3.83
C ALA A 4 -35.59 -50.75 -2.35
N PRO A 5 -35.04 -49.57 -2.04
CA PRO A 5 -33.76 -48.97 -2.42
C PRO A 5 -32.87 -48.72 -1.16
N ALA A 6 -31.63 -48.26 -1.31
CA ALA A 6 -30.84 -47.71 -0.19
C ALA A 6 -29.97 -46.52 -0.62
N LEU A 7 -29.98 -45.48 0.22
CA LEU A 7 -29.49 -44.10 0.07
C LEU A 7 -27.99 -43.92 0.34
N ALA A 8 -27.39 -42.88 -0.27
CA ALA A 8 -26.49 -41.86 0.34
C ALA A 8 -25.91 -40.99 -0.79
N VAL A 9 -26.36 -39.74 -1.00
CA VAL A 9 -25.82 -38.49 -0.38
C VAL A 9 -24.30 -38.51 -0.24
N ASN A 10 -23.59 -37.77 -1.08
CA ASN A 10 -23.12 -36.43 -0.70
C ASN A 10 -22.54 -35.74 -1.93
N GLY A 11 -23.16 -34.62 -2.34
CA GLY A 11 -22.55 -33.72 -3.29
C GLY A 11 -21.32 -33.13 -2.63
N ASN A 12 -20.14 -33.65 -2.97
CA ASN A 12 -18.90 -32.93 -2.73
C ASN A 12 -18.79 -31.84 -3.80
N THR A 13 -19.68 -30.85 -3.72
CA THR A 13 -19.35 -29.50 -4.13
C THR A 13 -18.40 -29.05 -3.02
N THR A 14 -17.11 -29.28 -3.24
CA THR A 14 -16.04 -28.65 -2.48
C THR A 14 -16.46 -27.20 -2.36
N ASN A 15 -16.68 -26.75 -1.12
CA ASN A 15 -16.92 -25.36 -0.83
C ASN A 15 -15.80 -24.57 -1.50
N GLU A 16 -16.11 -23.92 -2.62
CA GLU A 16 -15.46 -22.69 -3.01
C GLU A 16 -15.85 -21.68 -1.95
N THR A 17 -15.19 -21.76 -0.80
CA THR A 17 -14.77 -20.55 -0.12
C THR A 17 -13.84 -19.86 -1.11
N ASN A 18 -14.44 -19.10 -2.05
CA ASN A 18 -13.86 -17.87 -2.52
C ASN A 18 -13.80 -16.94 -1.31
N GLU A 19 -12.92 -17.28 -0.36
CA GLU A 19 -12.35 -16.29 0.53
C GLU A 19 -11.47 -15.47 -0.41
N THR A 20 -12.03 -14.36 -0.87
CA THR A 20 -11.26 -13.20 -1.29
C THR A 20 -10.33 -12.90 -0.12
N ASN A 21 -9.16 -13.55 -0.09
CA ASN A 21 -8.10 -13.19 0.82
C ASN A 21 -7.73 -11.77 0.40
N ASN A 22 -8.22 -10.83 1.20
CA ASN A 22 -8.14 -9.39 1.04
C ASN A 22 -6.69 -8.96 1.31
N ASN A 23 -5.76 -9.42 0.47
CA ASN A 23 -4.33 -9.23 0.69
C ASN A 23 -3.97 -7.79 0.33
N LEU A 24 -3.79 -6.95 1.35
CA LEU A 24 -3.45 -5.53 1.21
C LEU A 24 -2.24 -5.32 0.29
N TYR A 25 -1.23 -6.20 0.34
CA TYR A 25 -0.07 -6.13 -0.55
C TYR A 25 -0.46 -6.22 -2.03
N GLU A 26 -1.35 -7.15 -2.39
CA GLU A 26 -1.79 -7.32 -3.77
C GLU A 26 -2.58 -6.10 -4.26
N GLU A 27 -3.39 -5.50 -3.39
CA GLU A 27 -4.15 -4.28 -3.69
C GLU A 27 -3.22 -3.08 -3.91
N LEU A 28 -2.23 -2.89 -3.03
CA LEU A 28 -1.21 -1.85 -3.17
C LEU A 28 -0.39 -2.04 -4.45
N ASN A 29 0.05 -3.26 -4.72
CA ASN A 29 0.82 -3.59 -5.92
C ASN A 29 0.01 -3.35 -7.20
N GLN A 30 -1.28 -3.65 -7.21
CA GLN A 30 -2.15 -3.30 -8.34
C GLN A 30 -2.31 -1.78 -8.50
N SER A 31 -2.32 -1.04 -7.39
CA SER A 31 -2.39 0.43 -7.40
C SER A 31 -1.14 1.07 -8.01
N VAL A 32 0.04 0.42 -7.93
CA VAL A 32 1.28 0.89 -8.57
C VAL A 32 1.10 1.13 -10.07
N VAL A 33 0.40 0.24 -10.76
CA VAL A 33 0.14 0.39 -12.21
C VAL A 33 -0.68 1.65 -12.46
N ARG A 34 -1.76 1.85 -11.69
CA ARG A 34 -2.63 3.03 -11.82
C ARG A 34 -1.88 4.33 -11.52
N TYR A 35 -1.05 4.32 -10.48
CA TYR A 35 -0.21 5.46 -10.13
C TYR A 35 0.77 5.82 -11.25
N ASN A 36 1.51 4.83 -11.78
CA ASN A 36 2.48 5.05 -12.84
C ASN A 36 1.84 5.51 -14.15
N ASP A 37 0.66 4.98 -14.51
CA ASP A 37 -0.11 5.43 -15.68
C ASP A 37 -0.53 6.89 -15.55
N GLY A 38 -0.80 7.36 -14.32
CA GLY A 38 -1.19 8.73 -14.00
C GLY A 38 -0.05 9.66 -13.58
N ILE A 39 1.23 9.26 -13.72
CA ILE A 39 2.36 10.02 -13.15
C ILE A 39 2.46 11.46 -13.68
N SER A 40 1.95 11.73 -14.90
CA SER A 40 1.91 13.08 -15.47
C SER A 40 1.04 14.06 -14.69
N ASP A 41 0.09 13.54 -13.91
CA ASP A 41 -0.84 14.34 -13.11
C ASP A 41 -0.30 14.60 -11.69
N VAL A 42 0.81 13.93 -11.33
CA VAL A 42 1.45 14.11 -10.02
C VAL A 42 2.17 15.48 -9.98
N PRO A 43 1.89 16.32 -8.98
CA PRO A 43 2.54 17.62 -8.85
C PRO A 43 4.06 17.48 -8.73
N GLN A 44 4.80 18.37 -9.41
CA GLN A 44 6.28 18.37 -9.38
C GLN A 44 6.87 18.46 -7.96
N LEU A 45 6.15 19.10 -7.03
CA LEU A 45 6.56 19.18 -5.64
C LEU A 45 6.56 17.81 -4.95
N VAL A 46 5.62 16.93 -5.28
CA VAL A 46 5.59 15.54 -4.80
C VAL A 46 6.76 14.76 -5.38
N ILE A 47 7.02 14.90 -6.69
CA ILE A 47 8.17 14.27 -7.37
C ILE A 47 9.50 14.73 -6.74
N THR A 48 9.57 15.98 -6.26
CA THR A 48 10.77 16.49 -5.57
C THR A 48 11.02 15.81 -4.23
N VAL A 49 9.96 15.39 -3.54
CA VAL A 49 10.04 14.73 -2.23
C VAL A 49 10.28 13.24 -2.35
N ALA A 50 9.51 12.57 -3.22
CA ALA A 50 9.40 11.11 -3.26
C ALA A 50 9.74 10.51 -4.63
N GLY A 51 10.34 11.27 -5.54
CA GLY A 51 10.53 10.82 -6.92
C GLY A 51 11.79 10.01 -7.18
N ASN A 52 12.78 10.02 -6.29
CA ASN A 52 14.03 9.27 -6.45
C ASN A 52 14.45 8.69 -5.09
N GLU A 53 13.66 7.73 -4.60
CA GLU A 53 13.78 7.17 -3.26
C GLU A 53 13.85 5.65 -3.28
N VAL A 54 14.48 5.11 -2.23
CA VAL A 54 14.18 3.78 -1.71
C VAL A 54 13.29 4.01 -0.50
N ILE A 55 12.03 3.60 -0.60
CA ILE A 55 11.00 3.83 0.41
C ILE A 55 10.76 2.51 1.13
N LEU A 56 10.91 2.51 2.46
CA LEU A 56 10.37 1.45 3.30
C LEU A 56 8.96 1.87 3.73
N ILE A 57 7.96 1.07 3.40
CA ILE A 57 6.58 1.25 3.87
C ILE A 57 6.34 0.17 4.92
N ASP A 58 6.04 0.59 6.15
CA ASP A 58 5.80 -0.24 7.32
C ASP A 58 4.31 -0.08 7.71
N ILE A 59 3.55 -1.16 7.60
CA ILE A 59 2.09 -1.16 7.80
C ILE A 59 1.74 -2.12 8.94
N ASP A 60 1.24 -1.57 10.04
CA ASP A 60 0.66 -2.35 11.13
C ASP A 60 -0.69 -2.94 10.68
N MET A 61 -0.78 -4.27 10.63
CA MET A 61 -1.97 -4.99 10.17
C MET A 61 -2.95 -5.25 11.33
N GLU A 62 -4.25 -5.36 11.03
CA GLU A 62 -5.29 -5.55 12.06
C GLU A 62 -5.15 -6.89 12.81
N ASP A 63 -4.53 -7.89 12.18
CA ASP A 63 -4.26 -9.21 12.78
C ASP A 63 -3.04 -9.22 13.72
N GLY A 64 -2.38 -8.07 13.88
CA GLY A 64 -1.17 -7.89 14.68
C GLY A 64 0.12 -8.34 14.00
N SER A 65 0.05 -8.74 12.72
CA SER A 65 1.23 -8.85 11.86
C SER A 65 1.66 -7.46 11.35
N ASN A 66 2.75 -7.43 10.60
CA ASN A 66 3.27 -6.21 10.00
C ASN A 66 3.63 -6.51 8.54
N LEU A 67 3.12 -5.69 7.63
CA LEU A 67 3.41 -5.75 6.21
C LEU A 67 4.47 -4.70 5.88
N MET A 68 5.68 -5.16 5.54
CA MET A 68 6.78 -4.30 5.14
C MET A 68 7.01 -4.39 3.63
N ILE A 69 7.12 -3.24 2.96
CA ILE A 69 7.29 -3.16 1.51
C ILE A 69 8.47 -2.24 1.19
N GLU A 70 9.37 -2.70 0.32
CA GLU A 70 10.34 -1.86 -0.34
C GLU A 70 9.75 -1.33 -1.66
N ALA A 71 9.68 -0.01 -1.80
CA ALA A 71 9.30 0.65 -3.04
C ALA A 71 10.44 1.52 -3.56
N VAL A 72 10.87 1.29 -4.81
CA VAL A 72 11.93 2.08 -5.44
C VAL A 72 11.33 3.03 -6.47
N THR A 73 11.55 4.33 -6.30
CA THR A 73 11.07 5.35 -7.23
C THR A 73 12.18 5.95 -8.09
N ASN A 74 11.86 6.27 -9.34
CA ASN A 74 12.74 6.98 -10.25
C ASN A 74 11.92 7.98 -11.09
N ASN A 75 12.28 9.26 -11.00
CA ASN A 75 11.53 10.39 -11.56
C ASN A 75 10.02 10.34 -11.25
N GLY A 76 9.66 9.92 -10.04
CA GLY A 76 8.28 9.82 -9.60
C GLY A 76 7.62 8.47 -9.90
N MET A 77 8.09 7.69 -10.86
CA MET A 77 7.53 6.36 -11.14
C MET A 77 8.04 5.33 -10.14
N ILE A 78 7.19 4.40 -9.73
CA ILE A 78 7.57 3.22 -8.95
C ILE A 78 8.15 2.18 -9.93
N THR A 79 9.39 1.77 -9.69
CA THR A 79 10.16 0.85 -10.55
C THR A 79 10.37 -0.53 -9.94
N SER A 80 10.23 -0.66 -8.62
CA SER A 80 10.16 -1.92 -7.88
C SER A 80 9.24 -1.71 -6.67
N PHE A 81 8.53 -2.76 -6.31
CA PHE A 81 7.53 -2.77 -5.24
C PHE A 81 7.42 -4.21 -4.72
N ASP A 82 8.14 -4.50 -3.65
CA ASP A 82 8.41 -5.86 -3.20
C ASP A 82 8.20 -5.98 -1.69
N GLU A 83 7.49 -7.03 -1.25
CA GLU A 83 7.37 -7.35 0.18
C GLU A 83 8.72 -7.79 0.75
N VAL A 84 9.08 -7.27 1.93
CA VAL A 84 10.33 -7.59 2.62
C VAL A 84 10.05 -8.17 3.99
N SER A 85 10.94 -9.04 4.48
CA SER A 85 10.72 -9.73 5.76
C SER A 85 11.08 -8.88 6.97
N SER A 86 11.91 -7.84 6.79
CA SER A 86 12.25 -6.91 7.85
C SER A 86 12.85 -5.61 7.32
N ALA A 87 12.70 -4.51 8.07
CA ALA A 87 13.33 -3.22 7.77
C ALA A 87 14.86 -3.29 7.59
N GLY A 88 15.54 -4.27 8.20
CA GLY A 88 16.99 -4.43 8.09
C GLY A 88 17.48 -4.95 6.74
N GLU A 89 16.58 -5.39 5.86
CA GLU A 89 16.89 -5.82 4.49
C GLU A 89 16.95 -4.63 3.51
N VAL A 90 16.48 -3.46 3.94
CA VAL A 90 16.35 -2.25 3.13
C VAL A 90 17.31 -1.17 3.64
N GLU A 91 17.90 -0.38 2.74
CA GLU A 91 18.62 0.85 3.07
C GLU A 91 17.77 2.07 2.66
N PRO A 92 16.71 2.41 3.40
CA PRO A 92 15.73 3.39 2.96
C PRO A 92 16.28 4.82 2.99
N THR A 93 15.87 5.62 2.01
CA THR A 93 16.04 7.08 2.01
C THR A 93 14.78 7.80 2.52
N MET A 94 13.67 7.07 2.60
CA MET A 94 12.39 7.47 3.16
C MET A 94 11.73 6.29 3.87
N VAL A 95 11.10 6.55 5.02
CA VAL A 95 10.28 5.58 5.75
C VAL A 95 8.87 6.13 5.87
N ILE A 96 7.87 5.29 5.61
CA ILE A 96 6.46 5.59 5.79
C ILE A 96 5.90 4.56 6.77
N GLU A 97 5.36 5.03 7.89
CA GLU A 97 4.72 4.17 8.90
C GLU A 97 3.21 4.49 8.90
N THR A 98 2.36 3.47 8.89
CA THR A 98 0.89 3.62 8.86
C THR A 98 0.20 2.36 9.36
N ASP A 99 -1.13 2.38 9.51
CA ASP A 99 -1.94 1.17 9.71
C ASP A 99 -2.68 0.72 8.45
N GLU A 100 -3.20 -0.51 8.49
CA GLU A 100 -3.96 -1.13 7.40
C GLU A 100 -5.23 -0.34 7.02
N GLU A 101 -5.97 0.20 8.00
CA GLU A 101 -7.19 0.99 7.76
C GLU A 101 -6.87 2.24 6.93
N THR A 102 -5.81 2.95 7.30
CA THR A 102 -5.31 4.15 6.63
C THR A 102 -4.80 3.83 5.23
N ALA A 103 -4.03 2.75 5.09
CA ALA A 103 -3.54 2.30 3.78
C ALA A 103 -4.70 2.00 2.82
N ARG A 104 -5.73 1.27 3.28
CA ARG A 104 -6.95 0.97 2.52
C ARG A 104 -7.72 2.24 2.16
N THR A 105 -7.87 3.16 3.11
CA THR A 105 -8.52 4.45 2.90
C THR A 105 -7.83 5.28 1.82
N ILE A 106 -6.50 5.23 1.73
CA ILE A 106 -5.73 5.93 0.70
C ILE A 106 -5.95 5.31 -0.69
N ILE A 107 -5.84 3.98 -0.82
CA ILE A 107 -5.96 3.31 -2.13
C ILE A 107 -7.38 3.38 -2.71
N ASP A 108 -8.39 3.39 -1.85
CA ASP A 108 -9.80 3.47 -2.26
C ASP A 108 -10.29 4.91 -2.50
N SER A 109 -9.44 5.91 -2.22
CA SER A 109 -9.77 7.32 -2.38
C SER A 109 -9.77 7.75 -3.84
N ASP A 110 -10.76 8.56 -4.22
CA ASP A 110 -10.73 9.31 -5.48
C ASP A 110 -9.61 10.37 -5.53
N THR A 111 -9.09 10.76 -4.36
CA THR A 111 -7.98 11.72 -4.22
C THR A 111 -6.86 11.18 -3.33
N PRO A 112 -6.13 10.13 -3.75
CA PRO A 112 -5.16 9.43 -2.89
C PRO A 112 -4.13 10.37 -2.28
N LEU A 113 -3.55 11.28 -3.07
CA LEU A 113 -2.56 12.24 -2.57
C LEU A 113 -3.09 13.10 -1.43
N ARG A 114 -4.31 13.62 -1.55
CA ARG A 114 -4.91 14.46 -0.49
C ARG A 114 -5.24 13.61 0.73
N THR A 115 -5.74 12.40 0.53
CA THR A 115 -6.00 11.46 1.63
C THR A 115 -4.71 11.10 2.38
N SER A 116 -3.60 10.86 1.69
CA SER A 116 -2.30 10.63 2.32
C SER A 116 -1.82 11.84 3.12
N MET A 117 -1.95 13.07 2.59
CA MET A 117 -1.55 14.27 3.34
C MET A 117 -2.41 14.46 4.59
N ASN A 118 -3.72 14.21 4.50
CA ASN A 118 -4.61 14.26 5.66
C ASN A 118 -4.25 13.22 6.73
N ALA A 119 -3.87 11.99 6.33
CA ALA A 119 -3.42 10.96 7.26
C ALA A 119 -2.15 11.41 7.99
N ILE A 120 -1.19 12.00 7.25
CA ILE A 120 0.04 12.54 7.82
C ILE A 120 -0.23 13.69 8.81
N ASP A 121 -1.15 14.59 8.46
CA ASP A 121 -1.47 15.75 9.31
C ASP A 121 -2.26 15.36 10.57
N GLN A 122 -3.06 14.29 10.51
CA GLN A 122 -3.77 13.74 11.65
C GLN A 122 -2.89 12.84 12.53
N GLY A 123 -1.74 12.41 12.01
CA GLY A 123 -0.83 11.48 12.69
C GLY A 123 -1.20 10.00 12.51
N ASP A 124 -2.10 9.71 11.57
CA ASP A 124 -2.48 8.34 11.17
C ASP A 124 -1.41 7.69 10.27
N ALA A 125 -0.54 8.51 9.67
CA ALA A 125 0.68 8.07 8.99
C ALA A 125 1.86 8.98 9.36
N ASP A 126 3.07 8.42 9.44
CA ASP A 126 4.31 9.19 9.61
C ASP A 126 5.21 9.04 8.39
N VAL A 127 5.98 10.10 8.09
CA VAL A 127 6.93 10.12 6.98
C VAL A 127 8.24 10.71 7.44
N ASP A 128 9.27 9.88 7.50
CA ASP A 128 10.65 10.31 7.70
C ASP A 128 11.41 10.31 6.37
N VAL A 129 12.12 11.40 6.09
CA VAL A 129 12.87 11.57 4.85
C VAL A 129 14.23 12.23 5.10
N SER A 130 15.26 11.64 4.52
CA SER A 130 16.62 12.17 4.59
C SER A 130 16.81 13.37 3.66
N GLY A 131 17.07 14.55 4.23
CA GLY A 131 17.59 15.72 3.51
C GLY A 131 16.74 17.00 3.63
N PHE A 132 17.42 18.14 3.71
CA PHE A 132 16.80 19.44 4.00
C PHE A 132 15.76 19.89 2.96
N ILE A 133 16.07 19.76 1.66
CA ILE A 133 15.17 20.21 0.58
C ILE A 133 13.87 19.40 0.57
N LYS A 134 13.97 18.08 0.75
CA LYS A 134 12.81 17.18 0.82
C LYS A 134 11.94 17.50 2.04
N ASN A 135 12.55 17.72 3.19
CA ASN A 135 11.86 18.18 4.40
C ASN A 135 11.11 19.52 4.19
N ALA A 136 11.71 20.48 3.50
CA ALA A 136 11.07 21.74 3.17
C ALA A 136 9.89 21.56 2.19
N ALA A 137 10.06 20.72 1.17
CA ALA A 137 9.02 20.41 0.20
C ALA A 137 7.85 19.64 0.82
N LEU A 138 8.11 18.68 1.71
CA LEU A 138 7.08 17.95 2.47
C LEU A 138 6.23 18.90 3.32
N ARG A 139 6.88 19.83 4.03
CA ARG A 139 6.17 20.88 4.79
C ARG A 139 5.31 21.77 3.90
N ALA A 140 5.76 22.06 2.68
CA ALA A 140 4.97 22.83 1.73
C ALA A 140 3.76 22.03 1.21
N LEU A 141 3.88 20.71 1.01
CA LEU A 141 2.76 19.84 0.63
C LEU A 141 1.66 19.87 1.69
N ARG A 142 2.00 19.77 2.98
CA ARG A 142 1.04 19.85 4.11
C ARG A 142 0.29 21.19 4.23
N VAL A 143 0.76 22.25 3.57
CA VAL A 143 0.06 23.55 3.53
C VAL A 143 -0.89 23.66 2.34
N LEU A 144 -0.60 22.91 1.27
CA LEU A 144 -1.30 23.02 -0.02
C LEU A 144 -2.46 22.04 -0.16
N TYR A 145 -2.38 20.91 0.52
CA TYR A 145 -3.32 19.79 0.46
C TYR A 145 -3.98 19.58 1.82
#